data_AF-A0A284RST1-F1
#
_entry.id   AF-A0A284RST1-F1
#
_cell.length_a   1.000
_cell.length_b   1.000
_cell.length_c   1.000
_cell.angle_alpha   90.00
_cell.angle_beta   90.00
_cell.angle_gamma   90.00
#
_symmetry.space_group_name_H-M   'P 1'
#
loop_
_entity.id
_entity.type
_entity.pdbx_description
1 polymer ?
#
loop_
_entity_poly.entity_id
_entity_poly.type
_entity_poly.pdbx_seq_one_letter_code
_entity_poly.pdbx_strand_id
1 'polypeptide(L)'
;MHQCGWSAAATAKALEKDFPALFSKLHKGTIQRWKVKGVNQWTDKTLLNVKNQSVLEGSERFGILTPYPETIKEINTALLSLRMSGIPVNVSIGRSLIWAIVKERHPELLSTFKISECWVQLYYKSNLKWSPQKATRAAAHIPENAGELCLQAFFHLVYAIKWENIPPELIINVDQQGV
;
A
#
# COMPACT_ATOMS: atom_id res chain seq x y z
N MET A 1 5.36 -24.15 6.82
CA MET A 1 5.01 -23.44 8.07
C MET A 1 5.11 -24.42 9.23
N HIS A 2 6.01 -24.17 10.18
CA HIS A 2 6.06 -24.97 11.40
C HIS A 2 4.77 -24.75 12.22
N GLN A 3 4.07 -25.82 12.60
CA GLN A 3 2.90 -25.73 13.49
C GLN A 3 3.37 -25.36 14.90
N CYS A 4 3.28 -24.08 15.24
CA CYS A 4 3.75 -23.54 16.52
C CYS A 4 2.68 -23.57 17.63
N GLY A 5 1.45 -23.99 17.30
CA GLY A 5 0.29 -23.90 18.18
C GLY A 5 0.11 -22.49 18.77
N TRP A 6 -0.33 -22.42 20.03
CA TRP A 6 -0.48 -21.17 20.78
C TRP A 6 0.74 -20.83 21.65
N SER A 7 1.88 -21.50 21.47
CA SER A 7 3.11 -21.22 22.23
C SER A 7 3.80 -19.96 21.72
N ALA A 8 3.82 -18.90 22.53
CA ALA A 8 4.49 -17.64 22.18
C ALA A 8 6.00 -17.82 21.91
N ALA A 9 6.67 -18.72 22.62
CA ALA A 9 8.08 -19.00 22.41
C ALA A 9 8.34 -19.75 21.10
N ALA A 10 7.48 -20.73 20.77
CA ALA A 10 7.59 -21.46 19.51
C ALA A 10 7.31 -20.54 18.31
N THR A 11 6.27 -19.69 18.41
CA THR A 11 5.96 -18.72 17.36
C THR A 11 7.11 -17.75 17.13
N ALA A 12 7.71 -17.18 18.18
CA ALA A 12 8.85 -16.28 18.03
C ALA A 12 10.03 -16.95 17.31
N LYS A 13 10.43 -18.16 17.74
CA LYS A 13 11.52 -18.91 17.11
C LYS A 13 11.24 -19.28 15.66
N ALA A 14 10.02 -19.68 15.34
CA ALA A 14 9.65 -20.00 13.97
C ALA A 14 9.69 -18.76 13.07
N LEU A 15 9.15 -17.63 13.54
CA LEU A 15 9.18 -16.37 12.79
C LEU A 15 10.60 -15.85 12.57
N GLU A 16 11.46 -15.95 13.59
CA GLU A 16 12.88 -15.59 13.46
C GLU A 16 13.62 -16.50 12.48
N LYS A 17 13.33 -17.81 12.48
CA LYS A 17 13.92 -18.77 11.54
C LYS A 17 13.45 -18.53 10.11
N ASP A 18 12.15 -18.31 9.91
CA ASP A 18 11.56 -18.15 8.59
C ASP A 18 11.89 -16.77 7.99
N PHE A 19 11.93 -15.71 8.81
CA PHE A 19 12.21 -14.34 8.37
C PHE A 19 13.15 -13.59 9.35
N PRO A 20 14.45 -13.93 9.38
CA PRO A 20 15.40 -13.41 10.36
C PRO A 20 15.58 -11.90 10.28
N ALA A 21 15.60 -11.33 9.06
CA ALA A 21 15.73 -9.89 8.87
C ALA A 21 14.55 -9.10 9.48
N LEU A 22 13.35 -9.68 9.47
CA LEU A 22 12.13 -9.00 9.93
C LEU A 22 11.88 -9.20 11.45
N PHE A 23 12.18 -10.39 11.96
CA PHE A 23 11.81 -10.79 13.33
C PHE A 23 12.98 -11.05 14.28
N SER A 24 14.21 -10.66 13.91
CA SER A 24 15.40 -10.76 14.80
C SER A 24 15.21 -10.12 16.19
N LYS A 25 14.33 -9.13 16.32
CA LYS A 25 14.03 -8.44 17.60
C LYS A 25 12.74 -8.91 18.25
N LEU A 26 12.03 -9.89 17.67
CA LEU A 26 10.73 -10.33 18.16
C LEU A 26 10.89 -11.26 19.36
N HIS A 27 10.65 -10.73 20.56
CA HIS A 27 10.71 -11.52 21.79
C HIS A 27 9.37 -12.19 22.14
N LYS A 28 9.43 -13.36 22.81
CA LYS A 28 8.24 -14.12 23.28
C LYS A 28 7.26 -13.27 24.11
N GLY A 29 7.78 -12.31 24.87
CA GLY A 29 6.98 -11.42 25.73
C GLY A 29 6.09 -10.48 24.93
N THR A 30 6.48 -10.12 23.71
CA THR A 30 5.66 -9.31 22.80
C THR A 30 4.46 -10.12 22.31
N ILE A 31 4.70 -11.38 21.92
CA ILE A 31 3.63 -12.28 21.47
C ILE A 31 2.67 -12.64 22.61
N GLN A 32 3.17 -12.76 23.85
CA GLN A 32 2.29 -12.97 25.01
C GLN A 32 1.34 -11.80 25.25
N ARG A 33 1.77 -10.55 25.03
CA ARG A 33 0.89 -9.38 25.16
C ARG A 33 -0.24 -9.35 24.12
N TRP A 34 -0.05 -10.03 22.99
CA TRP A 34 -1.09 -10.15 21.96
C TRP A 34 -2.16 -11.18 22.32
N LYS A 35 -1.91 -12.04 23.31
CA LYS A 35 -2.79 -13.15 23.70
C LYS A 35 -3.51 -12.86 25.01
N VAL A 36 -4.70 -13.44 25.15
CA VAL A 36 -5.43 -13.47 26.42
C VAL A 36 -4.75 -14.49 27.34
N LYS A 37 -4.55 -14.14 28.61
CA LYS A 37 -3.88 -15.02 29.57
C LYS A 37 -4.74 -16.26 29.84
N GLY A 38 -4.15 -17.45 29.65
CA GLY A 38 -4.81 -18.72 29.94
C GLY A 38 -5.80 -19.20 28.87
N VAL A 39 -5.98 -18.45 27.78
CA VAL A 39 -6.90 -18.81 26.70
C VAL A 39 -6.17 -18.74 25.35
N ASN A 40 -6.50 -19.66 24.46
CA ASN A 40 -6.00 -19.70 23.09
C ASN A 40 -6.72 -18.68 22.20
N GLN A 41 -6.65 -17.40 22.57
CA GLN A 41 -7.30 -16.29 21.88
C GLN A 41 -6.39 -15.05 21.83
N TRP A 42 -6.56 -14.26 20.77
CA TRP A 42 -5.93 -12.94 20.65
C TRP A 42 -6.70 -11.92 21.47
N THR A 43 -6.02 -10.90 21.98
CA THR A 43 -6.70 -9.78 22.65
C THR A 43 -7.52 -8.97 21.64
N ASP A 44 -8.62 -8.37 22.10
CA ASP A 44 -9.47 -7.52 21.25
C ASP A 44 -8.67 -6.38 20.61
N LYS A 45 -7.70 -5.83 21.36
CA LYS A 45 -6.75 -4.84 20.85
C LYS A 45 -5.94 -5.38 19.67
N THR A 46 -5.48 -6.63 19.74
CA THR A 46 -4.73 -7.27 18.65
C THR A 46 -5.63 -7.53 17.44
N LEU A 47 -6.85 -8.02 17.66
CA LEU A 47 -7.81 -8.25 16.58
C LEU A 47 -8.21 -6.94 15.88
N LEU A 48 -8.42 -5.88 16.66
CA LEU A 48 -8.67 -4.53 16.15
C LEU A 48 -7.48 -4.01 15.34
N ASN A 49 -6.26 -4.20 15.84
CA ASN A 49 -5.04 -3.81 15.12
C ASN A 49 -4.87 -4.57 13.80
N VAL A 50 -5.16 -5.87 13.79
CA VAL A 50 -5.14 -6.69 12.57
C VAL A 50 -6.21 -6.21 11.59
N LYS A 51 -7.44 -5.95 12.05
CA LYS A 51 -8.54 -5.41 11.24
C LYS A 51 -8.19 -4.05 10.63
N ASN A 52 -7.51 -3.20 11.40
CA ASN A 52 -7.07 -1.88 10.98
C ASN A 52 -5.78 -1.92 10.14
N GLN A 53 -5.18 -3.10 9.94
CA GLN A 53 -3.86 -3.27 9.32
C GLN A 53 -2.74 -2.44 10.00
N SER A 54 -2.90 -2.12 11.28
CA SER A 54 -2.06 -1.18 12.01
C SER A 54 -0.66 -1.70 12.36
N VAL A 55 -0.36 -2.96 12.03
CA VAL A 55 0.93 -3.61 12.35
C VAL A 55 2.10 -3.02 11.55
N LEU A 56 1.84 -2.18 10.53
CA LEU A 56 2.86 -1.39 9.83
C LEU A 56 2.88 0.10 10.23
N GLU A 57 2.07 0.51 11.21
CA GLU A 57 1.85 1.91 11.65
C GLU A 57 2.64 2.25 12.92
N GLY A 58 3.87 1.73 13.03
CA GLY A 58 4.72 1.82 14.23
C GLY A 58 5.36 3.20 14.49
N SER A 59 4.64 4.29 14.26
CA SER A 59 5.05 5.63 14.70
C SER A 59 3.82 6.36 15.22
N GLU A 60 3.83 6.73 16.50
CA GLU A 60 2.81 7.52 17.20
C GLU A 60 2.35 8.77 16.42
N ARG A 61 3.17 9.25 15.47
CA ARG A 61 2.89 10.39 14.60
C ARG A 61 1.88 10.10 13.47
N PHE A 62 1.52 8.84 13.21
CA PHE A 62 0.55 8.52 12.17
C PHE A 62 -0.87 8.98 12.56
N GLY A 63 -1.26 8.71 13.81
CA GLY A 63 -2.56 9.09 14.36
C GLY A 63 -2.69 10.57 14.72
N ILE A 64 -1.78 11.45 14.26
CA ILE A 64 -1.81 12.87 14.63
C ILE A 64 -3.05 13.60 14.14
N LEU A 65 -3.65 13.11 13.05
CA LEU A 65 -4.91 13.64 12.52
C LEU A 65 -6.15 12.90 13.08
N THR A 66 -5.98 11.81 13.85
CA THR A 66 -7.11 11.04 14.41
C THR A 66 -8.07 11.90 15.25
N PRO A 67 -7.61 12.90 16.03
CA PRO A 67 -8.51 13.83 16.73
C PRO A 67 -9.30 14.78 15.81
N TYR A 68 -8.95 14.88 14.52
CA TYR A 68 -9.48 15.86 13.57
C TYR A 68 -10.17 15.18 12.37
N PRO A 69 -11.32 14.52 12.59
CA PRO A 69 -12.00 13.73 11.55
C PRO A 69 -12.47 14.56 10.35
N GLU A 70 -12.86 15.81 10.57
CA GLU A 70 -13.26 16.71 9.48
C GLU A 70 -12.09 17.04 8.54
N THR A 71 -10.90 17.27 9.09
CA THR A 71 -9.69 17.48 8.30
C THR A 71 -9.32 16.24 7.49
N ILE A 72 -9.47 15.04 8.07
CA ILE A 72 -9.28 13.77 7.35
C ILE A 72 -10.28 13.67 6.19
N LYS A 73 -11.54 14.03 6.42
CA LYS A 73 -12.60 14.00 5.40
C LYS A 73 -12.30 14.98 4.25
N GLU A 74 -11.86 16.19 4.56
CA GLU A 74 -11.47 17.21 3.58
C GLU A 74 -10.27 16.75 2.73
N ILE A 75 -9.23 16.21 3.37
CA ILE A 75 -8.07 15.62 2.69
C ILE A 75 -8.50 14.49 1.75
N ASN A 76 -9.28 13.53 2.25
CA ASN A 76 -9.73 12.40 1.46
C ASN A 76 -10.56 12.85 0.26
N THR A 77 -11.45 13.82 0.46
CA THR A 77 -12.30 14.38 -0.61
C THR A 77 -11.47 15.03 -1.70
N ALA A 78 -10.46 15.83 -1.32
CA ALA A 78 -9.58 16.50 -2.27
C ALA A 78 -8.64 15.53 -3.02
N LEU A 79 -8.13 14.49 -2.35
CA LEU A 79 -7.34 13.44 -3.02
C LEU A 79 -8.19 12.60 -3.98
N LEU A 80 -9.43 12.29 -3.60
CA LEU A 80 -10.37 11.56 -4.44
C LEU A 80 -10.80 12.38 -5.64
N SER A 81 -11.07 13.68 -5.49
CA SER A 81 -11.47 14.54 -6.62
C SER A 81 -10.39 14.65 -7.68
N LEU A 82 -9.10 14.75 -7.28
CA LEU A 82 -7.97 14.70 -8.21
C LEU A 82 -7.91 13.38 -8.98
N ARG A 83 -8.15 12.25 -8.31
CA ARG A 83 -8.16 10.96 -8.98
C ARG A 83 -9.34 10.82 -9.93
N MET A 84 -10.52 11.32 -9.55
CA MET A 84 -11.73 11.30 -10.37
C MET A 84 -11.61 12.18 -11.61
N SER A 85 -10.79 13.24 -11.58
CA SER A 85 -10.49 14.07 -12.76
C SER A 85 -9.41 13.47 -13.68
N GLY A 86 -8.93 12.25 -13.38
CA GLY A 86 -7.89 11.58 -14.16
C GLY A 86 -6.46 12.08 -13.85
N ILE A 87 -6.28 12.93 -12.84
CA ILE A 87 -4.96 13.42 -12.45
C ILE A 87 -4.28 12.36 -11.55
N PRO A 88 -3.09 11.84 -11.92
CA PRO A 88 -2.39 10.89 -11.08
C PRO A 88 -1.89 11.56 -9.80
N VAL A 89 -2.34 11.05 -8.65
CA VAL A 89 -1.92 11.54 -7.33
C VAL A 89 -0.62 10.87 -6.93
N ASN A 90 0.50 11.50 -7.29
CA ASN A 90 1.80 11.10 -6.78
C ASN A 90 2.00 11.58 -5.32
N VAL A 91 2.98 11.00 -4.62
CA VAL A 91 3.25 11.29 -3.20
C VAL A 91 3.59 12.77 -2.98
N SER A 92 4.27 13.43 -3.93
CA SER A 92 4.61 14.87 -3.83
C SER A 92 3.37 15.75 -3.92
N ILE A 93 2.46 15.47 -4.86
CA ILE A 93 1.21 16.21 -5.04
C ILE A 93 0.35 16.08 -3.80
N GLY A 94 0.10 14.86 -3.33
CA GLY A 94 -0.74 14.70 -2.15
C GLY A 94 -0.05 15.15 -0.86
N ARG A 95 1.28 15.13 -0.78
CA ARG A 95 2.00 15.79 0.33
C ARG A 95 1.71 17.29 0.36
N SER A 96 1.82 17.98 -0.77
CA SER A 96 1.55 19.42 -0.87
C SER A 96 0.10 19.74 -0.53
N LEU A 97 -0.84 18.92 -1.01
CA LEU A 97 -2.27 19.06 -0.74
C LEU A 97 -2.58 18.88 0.76
N ILE A 98 -2.11 17.77 1.35
CA ILE A 98 -2.28 17.50 2.79
C ILE A 98 -1.66 18.63 3.61
N TRP A 99 -0.46 19.08 3.24
CA TRP A 99 0.21 20.17 3.93
C TRP A 99 -0.58 21.48 3.84
N ALA A 100 -1.15 21.82 2.68
CA ALA A 100 -1.96 23.02 2.51
C ALA A 100 -3.22 22.98 3.40
N ILE A 101 -3.95 21.87 3.39
CA ILE A 101 -5.15 21.70 4.22
C ILE A 101 -4.82 21.74 5.71
N VAL A 102 -3.76 21.03 6.13
CA VAL A 102 -3.32 21.04 7.54
C VAL A 102 -2.83 22.43 7.95
N LYS A 103 -2.13 23.16 7.08
CA LYS A 103 -1.68 24.54 7.37
C LYS A 103 -2.85 25.50 7.55
N GLU A 104 -3.92 25.33 6.78
CA GLU A 104 -5.12 26.16 6.87
C GLU A 104 -5.95 25.86 8.12
N ARG A 105 -6.15 24.57 8.44
CA ARG A 105 -7.04 24.13 9.53
C ARG A 105 -6.34 24.06 10.89
N HIS A 106 -5.11 23.55 10.91
CA HIS A 106 -4.37 23.17 12.12
C HIS A 106 -2.86 23.49 11.99
N PRO A 107 -2.49 24.78 11.82
CA PRO A 107 -1.09 25.18 11.64
C PRO A 107 -0.20 24.79 12.82
N GLU A 108 -0.75 24.70 14.03
CA GLU A 108 -0.04 24.27 15.25
C GLU A 108 0.57 22.88 15.10
N LEU A 109 -0.08 21.98 14.37
CA LEU A 109 0.43 20.63 14.20
C LEU A 109 1.74 20.62 13.39
N LEU A 110 1.87 21.53 12.42
CA LEU A 110 3.08 21.62 11.59
C LEU A 110 4.33 22.06 12.38
N SER A 111 4.15 22.59 13.59
CA SER A 111 5.28 22.88 14.50
C SER A 111 5.81 21.61 15.18
N THR A 112 4.93 20.65 15.47
CA THR A 112 5.23 19.43 16.22
C THR A 112 5.55 18.25 15.32
N PHE A 113 5.03 18.25 14.08
CA PHE A 113 5.20 17.14 13.15
C PHE A 113 5.49 17.59 11.72
N LYS A 114 6.32 16.79 11.04
CA LYS A 114 6.64 16.98 9.62
C LYS A 114 5.85 15.98 8.78
N ILE A 115 5.08 16.48 7.82
CA ILE A 115 4.47 15.67 6.76
C ILE A 115 5.60 15.23 5.82
N SER A 116 6.14 14.03 6.05
CA SER A 116 7.14 13.39 5.19
C SER A 116 6.48 12.54 4.12
N GLU A 117 7.21 12.19 3.06
CA GLU A 117 6.69 11.28 2.02
C GLU A 117 6.31 9.92 2.61
N CYS A 118 7.14 9.35 3.50
CA CYS A 118 6.84 8.10 4.19
C CYS A 118 5.53 8.19 4.98
N TRP A 119 5.29 9.32 5.68
CA TRP A 119 4.03 9.55 6.39
C TRP A 119 2.84 9.61 5.43
N VAL A 120 2.99 10.26 4.28
CA VAL A 120 1.93 10.36 3.25
C VAL A 120 1.61 8.99 2.65
N GLN A 121 2.61 8.15 2.41
CA GLN A 121 2.40 6.78 1.93
C GLN A 121 1.65 5.93 2.97
N LEU A 122 1.97 6.09 4.25
CA LEU A 122 1.20 5.47 5.33
C LEU A 122 -0.23 6.02 5.37
N TYR A 123 -0.42 7.33 5.18
CA TYR A 123 -1.74 7.96 5.15
C TYR A 123 -2.62 7.38 4.05
N TYR A 124 -2.07 7.25 2.84
CA TYR A 124 -2.74 6.60 1.71
C TYR A 124 -3.15 5.18 2.02
N LYS A 125 -2.25 4.40 2.63
CA LYS A 125 -2.51 3.00 2.95
C LYS A 125 -3.64 2.85 3.97
N SER A 126 -3.63 3.63 5.04
CA SER A 126 -4.60 3.44 6.12
C SER A 126 -5.95 4.12 5.86
N ASN A 127 -5.96 5.33 5.29
CA ASN A 127 -7.20 6.09 5.10
C ASN A 127 -7.88 5.81 3.76
N LEU A 128 -7.09 5.54 2.71
CA LEU A 128 -7.59 5.37 1.34
C LEU A 128 -7.42 3.95 0.80
N LYS A 129 -6.67 3.09 1.50
CA LYS A 129 -6.24 1.76 1.00
C LYS A 129 -5.46 1.85 -0.31
N TRP A 130 -4.75 2.95 -0.52
CA TRP A 130 -3.95 3.18 -1.71
C TRP A 130 -2.51 2.77 -1.46
N SER A 131 -1.91 2.09 -2.44
CA SER A 131 -0.47 1.96 -2.56
C SER A 131 0.03 2.97 -3.59
N PRO A 132 1.07 3.78 -3.27
CA PRO A 132 1.71 4.60 -4.29
C PRO A 132 2.32 3.66 -5.33
N GLN A 133 1.76 3.67 -6.53
CA GLN A 133 2.37 2.99 -7.65
C GLN A 133 3.52 3.87 -8.15
N LYS A 134 4.73 3.34 -8.12
CA LYS A 134 5.84 3.95 -8.83
C LYS A 134 5.46 3.87 -10.31
N ALA A 135 5.35 5.01 -10.98
CA ALA A 135 5.19 5.01 -12.43
C ALA A 135 6.25 4.07 -13.00
N THR A 136 5.81 3.04 -13.72
CA THR A 136 6.71 2.12 -14.39
C THR A 136 7.57 2.98 -15.29
N ARG A 137 8.90 2.98 -15.09
CA ARG A 137 9.84 3.51 -16.10
C ARG A 137 9.87 2.53 -17.28
N ALA A 138 8.70 2.23 -17.84
CA ALA A 138 8.56 1.47 -19.06
C ALA A 138 8.82 2.45 -20.20
N ALA A 139 10.09 2.54 -20.58
CA ALA A 139 10.64 3.12 -21.81
C ALA A 139 11.99 3.85 -21.56
N ALA A 140 12.93 3.23 -20.85
CA ALA A 140 14.31 3.73 -20.86
C ALA A 140 15.06 3.34 -22.16
N HIS A 141 14.56 2.31 -22.87
CA HIS A 141 15.11 1.84 -24.13
C HIS A 141 13.96 1.58 -25.10
N ILE A 142 13.45 2.65 -25.71
CA ILE A 142 12.60 2.53 -26.91
C ILE A 142 13.58 2.26 -28.07
N PRO A 143 13.51 1.12 -28.75
CA PRO A 143 14.35 0.89 -29.93
C PRO A 143 13.96 1.87 -31.04
N GLU A 144 14.91 2.26 -31.89
CA GLU A 144 14.67 3.24 -32.97
C GLU A 144 13.54 2.81 -33.92
N ASN A 145 13.35 1.50 -34.09
CA ASN A 145 12.30 0.89 -34.91
C ASN A 145 11.01 0.55 -34.12
N ALA A 146 10.79 1.13 -32.94
CA ALA A 146 9.62 0.82 -32.11
C ALA A 146 8.28 0.98 -32.86
N GLY A 147 8.15 1.99 -33.73
CA GLY A 147 6.96 2.18 -34.54
C GLY A 147 6.68 0.99 -35.46
N GLU A 148 7.71 0.43 -36.09
CA GLU A 148 7.60 -0.75 -36.95
C GLU A 148 7.25 -2.01 -36.15
N LEU A 149 7.88 -2.19 -34.99
CA LEU A 149 7.61 -3.33 -34.11
C LEU A 149 6.17 -3.31 -33.56
N CYS A 150 5.68 -2.13 -33.16
CA CYS A 150 4.29 -1.95 -32.73
C CYS A 150 3.31 -2.27 -33.87
N LEU A 151 3.62 -1.82 -35.10
CA LEU A 151 2.78 -2.06 -36.27
C LEU A 151 2.79 -3.54 -36.68
N GLN A 152 3.94 -4.21 -36.65
CA GLN A 152 4.05 -5.65 -36.90
C GLN A 152 3.29 -6.47 -35.86
N ALA A 153 3.42 -6.12 -34.57
CA ALA A 153 2.67 -6.77 -33.50
C ALA A 153 1.15 -6.62 -33.69
N PHE A 154 0.69 -5.43 -34.08
CA PHE A 154 -0.71 -5.19 -34.42
C PHE A 154 -1.19 -6.06 -35.58
N PHE A 155 -0.42 -6.16 -36.67
CA PHE A 155 -0.80 -7.01 -37.79
C PHE A 155 -0.79 -8.51 -37.47
N HIS A 156 0.16 -8.98 -36.64
CA HIS A 156 0.13 -10.35 -36.15
C HIS A 156 -1.12 -10.64 -35.30
N LEU A 157 -1.54 -9.69 -34.47
CA LEU A 157 -2.78 -9.76 -33.70
C LEU A 157 -4.00 -9.87 -34.62
N VAL A 158 -4.12 -9.00 -35.62
CA VAL A 158 -5.19 -9.04 -36.61
C VAL A 158 -5.16 -10.36 -37.40
N TYR A 159 -3.98 -10.85 -37.75
CA TYR A 159 -3.81 -12.13 -38.42
C TYR A 159 -4.32 -13.29 -37.55
N ALA A 160 -3.91 -13.34 -36.29
CA ALA A 160 -4.34 -14.37 -35.33
C ALA A 160 -5.87 -14.38 -35.14
N ILE A 161 -6.49 -13.21 -35.06
CA ILE A 161 -7.96 -13.09 -34.95
C ILE A 161 -8.63 -13.62 -36.23
N LYS A 162 -8.14 -13.20 -37.40
CA LYS A 162 -8.83 -13.45 -38.68
C LYS A 162 -8.56 -14.84 -39.26
N TRP A 163 -7.33 -15.33 -39.17
CA TRP A 163 -6.88 -16.55 -39.82
C TRP A 163 -6.87 -17.75 -38.88
N GLU A 164 -6.49 -17.56 -37.61
CA GLU A 164 -6.52 -18.61 -36.60
C GLU A 164 -7.85 -18.63 -35.83
N ASN A 165 -8.78 -17.73 -36.17
CA ASN A 165 -10.11 -17.60 -35.57
C ASN A 165 -10.06 -17.47 -34.04
N ILE A 166 -9.01 -16.83 -33.52
CA ILE A 166 -8.87 -16.58 -32.08
C ILE A 166 -9.82 -15.43 -31.71
N PRO A 167 -10.78 -15.66 -30.79
CA PRO A 167 -11.68 -14.61 -30.35
C PRO A 167 -10.90 -13.42 -29.76
N PRO A 168 -11.24 -12.18 -30.14
CA PRO A 168 -10.53 -11.00 -29.64
C PRO A 168 -10.61 -10.85 -28.12
N GLU A 169 -11.62 -11.44 -27.47
CA GLU A 169 -11.80 -11.47 -26.02
C GLU A 169 -10.72 -12.30 -25.30
N LEU A 170 -10.02 -13.20 -26.01
CA LEU A 170 -8.92 -14.00 -25.46
C LEU A 170 -7.56 -13.32 -25.58
N ILE A 171 -7.48 -12.16 -26.23
CA ILE A 171 -6.26 -11.35 -26.29
C ILE A 171 -6.15 -10.55 -25.00
N ILE A 172 -5.31 -11.05 -24.09
CA ILE A 172 -5.10 -10.45 -22.78
C ILE A 172 -3.75 -9.71 -22.80
N ASN A 173 -3.76 -8.44 -22.39
CA ASN A 173 -2.52 -7.73 -22.12
C ASN A 173 -1.92 -8.24 -20.81
N VAL A 174 -0.83 -9.02 -20.90
CA VAL A 174 -0.16 -9.67 -19.76
C VAL A 174 0.40 -8.63 -18.78
N ASP A 175 0.75 -7.43 -19.25
CA ASP A 175 1.24 -6.30 -18.43
C ASP A 175 0.17 -5.78 -17.43
N GLN A 176 -1.10 -5.76 -17.82
CA GLN A 176 -2.16 -5.13 -17.01
C GLN A 176 -2.82 -6.06 -15.97
N GLN A 177 -2.61 -7.38 -16.04
CA GLN A 177 -3.31 -8.34 -15.16
C GLN A 177 -2.46 -8.97 -14.05
N GLY A 178 -1.15 -8.69 -13.99
CA GLY A 178 -0.30 -9.14 -12.88
C GLY A 178 -0.33 -10.64 -12.64
N VAL A 179 0.01 -11.42 -13.68
CA VAL A 179 0.48 -12.81 -13.52
C VAL A 179 1.98 -12.80 -13.28
#